data_AF-K7YND1-F1
#
_entry.id   AF-K7YND1-F1
#
_cell.length_a   1.000
_cell.length_b   1.000
_cell.length_c   1.000
_cell.angle_alpha   90.00
_cell.angle_beta   90.00
_cell.angle_gamma   90.00
#
_symmetry.space_group_name_H-M   'P 1'
#
loop_
_entity.id
_entity.type
_entity.pdbx_description
1 polymer ?
#
loop_
_entity_poly.entity_id
_entity_poly.type
_entity_poly.pdbx_seq_one_letter_code
_entity_poly.pdbx_strand_id
1 'polypeptide(L)'
;MQEQGMRFAQTELTSLLQLCADTCDLHARMEMAEADFAPQAAELCFQICSRTALECEKFPEDSIVIKCSDICRKCAEHCRGMAGMTVRVKPSQMSARL
;
A
#
# COMPACT_ATOMS: atom_id res chain seq x y z
N MET A 1 27.80 3.45 1.61
CA MET A 1 26.38 3.86 1.80
C MET A 1 25.78 4.52 0.55
N GLN A 2 26.56 5.12 -0.36
CA GLN A 2 26.01 5.80 -1.56
C GLN A 2 25.62 4.85 -2.71
N GLU A 3 26.22 3.65 -2.81
CA GLU A 3 25.94 2.71 -3.92
C GLU A 3 24.54 2.06 -3.85
N GLN A 4 24.03 1.75 -2.65
CA GLN A 4 22.71 1.11 -2.49
C GLN A 4 21.56 2.05 -2.86
N GLY A 5 21.63 3.33 -2.48
CA GLY A 5 20.62 4.33 -2.85
C GLY A 5 20.52 4.55 -4.37
N MET A 6 21.65 4.52 -5.07
CA MET A 6 21.70 4.62 -6.53
C MET A 6 21.10 3.40 -7.25
N ARG A 7 21.17 2.21 -6.61
CA ARG A 7 20.63 0.96 -7.17
C ARG A 7 19.10 0.95 -7.18
N PHE A 8 18.47 1.47 -6.13
CA PHE A 8 17.02 1.56 -6.03
C PHE A 8 16.45 2.74 -6.83
N ALA A 9 17.19 3.85 -6.92
CA ALA A 9 16.80 5.04 -7.66
C ALA A 9 16.70 4.83 -9.20
N GLN A 10 17.32 3.77 -9.73
CA GLN A 10 17.18 3.38 -11.14
C GLN A 10 15.89 2.56 -11.40
N THR A 11 15.09 2.32 -10.36
CA THR A 11 13.82 1.59 -10.43
C THR A 11 12.70 2.39 -9.76
N GLU A 12 11.47 1.91 -9.88
CA GLU A 12 10.31 2.47 -9.17
C GLU A 12 10.28 2.10 -7.68
N LEU A 13 11.24 1.30 -7.19
CA LEU A 13 11.18 0.70 -5.85
C LEU A 13 11.11 1.76 -4.74
N THR A 14 11.92 2.82 -4.80
CA THR A 14 11.92 3.85 -3.75
C THR A 14 10.55 4.53 -3.63
N SER A 15 9.96 4.92 -4.76
CA SER A 15 8.62 5.54 -4.80
C SER A 15 7.53 4.58 -4.34
N LEU A 16 7.60 3.31 -4.76
CA LEU A 16 6.66 2.27 -4.34
C LEU A 16 6.76 1.93 -2.86
N LEU A 17 7.97 1.92 -2.28
CA LEU A 17 8.16 1.68 -0.85
C LEU A 17 7.54 2.81 -0.01
N GLN A 18 7.76 4.06 -0.40
CA GLN A 18 7.14 5.20 0.28
C GLN A 18 5.62 5.14 0.20
N LEU A 19 5.08 4.95 -1.01
CA LEU A 19 3.64 4.85 -1.23
C LEU A 19 3.01 3.66 -0.47
N CYS A 20 3.73 2.53 -0.40
CA CYS A 20 3.32 1.35 0.37
C CYS A 20 3.23 1.67 1.86
N ALA A 21 4.26 2.30 2.43
CA ALA A 21 4.27 2.70 3.83
C ALA A 21 3.12 3.66 4.16
N ASP A 22 2.93 4.69 3.33
CA ASP A 22 1.87 5.70 3.52
C ASP A 22 0.47 5.06 3.44
N THR A 23 0.27 4.14 2.49
CA THR A 23 -1.03 3.46 2.32
C THR A 23 -1.30 2.46 3.44
N CYS A 24 -0.28 1.75 3.93
CA CYS A 24 -0.42 0.84 5.07
C CYS A 24 -0.79 1.60 6.34
N ASP A 25 -0.10 2.72 6.62
CA ASP A 25 -0.41 3.56 7.79
C ASP A 25 -1.81 4.16 7.70
N LEU A 26 -2.19 4.64 6.51
CA LEU A 26 -3.54 5.15 6.27
C LEU A 26 -4.59 4.08 6.52
N HIS A 27 -4.48 2.91 5.89
CA HIS A 27 -5.43 1.82 6.06
C HIS A 27 -5.55 1.40 7.53
N ALA A 28 -4.44 1.22 8.24
CA ALA A 28 -4.44 0.86 9.65
C ALA A 28 -5.20 1.89 10.50
N ARG A 29 -4.99 3.19 10.27
CA ARG A 29 -5.73 4.25 10.98
C ARG A 29 -7.23 4.22 10.68
N MET A 30 -7.62 3.92 9.43
CA MET A 30 -9.02 3.85 9.03
C MET A 30 -9.74 2.66 9.66
N GLU A 31 -9.08 1.50 9.72
CA GLU A 31 -9.58 0.31 10.40
C GLU A 31 -9.72 0.54 11.90
N MET A 32 -8.71 1.11 12.56
CA MET A 32 -8.76 1.44 13.99
C MET A 32 -9.85 2.44 14.35
N ALA A 33 -10.19 3.33 13.42
CA ALA A 33 -11.26 4.32 13.59
C ALA A 33 -12.64 3.81 13.15
N GLU A 34 -12.74 2.54 12.72
CA GLU A 34 -13.96 1.97 12.13
C GLU A 34 -14.56 2.86 11.03
N ALA A 35 -13.70 3.46 10.21
CA ALA A 35 -14.12 4.41 9.20
C ALA A 35 -14.93 3.72 8.09
N ASP A 36 -15.99 4.37 7.62
CA ASP A 36 -16.84 3.89 6.51
C ASP A 36 -16.07 3.59 5.20
N PHE A 37 -14.86 4.13 5.09
CA PHE A 37 -13.98 4.00 3.93
C PHE A 37 -12.81 3.03 4.14
N ALA A 38 -12.75 2.33 5.28
CA ALA A 38 -11.70 1.37 5.58
C ALA A 38 -11.61 0.21 4.55
N PRO A 39 -12.73 -0.36 4.05
CA PRO A 39 -12.69 -1.38 2.98
C PRO A 39 -12.09 -0.88 1.65
N GLN A 40 -12.26 0.40 1.33
CA GLN A 40 -11.68 1.04 0.14
C GLN A 40 -10.18 1.25 0.31
N ALA A 41 -9.76 1.63 1.51
CA ALA A 41 -8.34 1.71 1.85
C ALA A 41 -7.67 0.33 1.85
N ALA A 42 -8.39 -0.71 2.28
CA ALA A 42 -7.92 -2.11 2.20
C ALA A 42 -7.66 -2.52 0.75
N GLU A 43 -8.57 -2.22 -0.18
CA GLU A 43 -8.39 -2.51 -1.61
C GLU A 43 -7.15 -1.82 -2.18
N LEU A 44 -6.97 -0.52 -1.90
CA LEU A 44 -5.79 0.23 -2.35
C LEU A 44 -4.50 -0.33 -1.74
N CYS A 45 -4.52 -0.66 -0.44
CA CYS A 45 -3.40 -1.26 0.29
C CYS A 45 -3.02 -2.62 -0.30
N PHE A 46 -4.01 -3.48 -0.61
CA PHE A 46 -3.80 -4.76 -1.30
C PHE A 46 -3.06 -4.60 -2.62
N GLN A 47 -3.53 -3.69 -3.48
CA GLN A 47 -2.93 -3.47 -4.81
C GLN A 47 -1.50 -2.94 -4.71
N ILE A 48 -1.26 -1.96 -3.84
CA ILE A 48 0.06 -1.35 -3.67
C ILE A 48 1.03 -2.34 -3.04
N CYS A 49 0.65 -3.05 -1.96
CA CYS A 49 1.49 -4.08 -1.35
C CYS A 49 1.84 -5.20 -2.34
N SER A 50 0.88 -5.64 -3.15
CA SER A 50 1.12 -6.65 -4.19
C SER A 50 2.15 -6.19 -5.22
N ARG A 51 2.06 -4.92 -5.64
CA ARG A 51 3.01 -4.33 -6.60
C ARG A 51 4.39 -4.13 -5.97
N THR A 52 4.46 -3.65 -4.74
CA THR A 52 5.72 -3.42 -4.03
C THR A 52 6.46 -4.73 -3.79
N ALA A 53 5.76 -5.81 -3.41
CA ALA A 53 6.37 -7.13 -3.26
C ALA A 53 7.07 -7.62 -4.54
N LEU A 54 6.39 -7.49 -5.69
CA LEU A 54 6.95 -7.85 -7.00
C LEU A 54 8.18 -7.01 -7.36
N GLU A 55 8.22 -5.73 -6.96
CA GLU A 55 9.37 -4.87 -7.19
C GLU A 55 10.54 -5.22 -6.26
N CYS A 56 10.26 -5.53 -4.99
CA CYS A 56 11.25 -6.01 -4.02
C CYS A 56 11.91 -7.33 -4.47
N GLU A 57 11.14 -8.25 -5.06
CA GLU A 57 11.62 -9.54 -5.56
C GLU A 57 12.70 -9.43 -6.65
N LYS A 58 12.85 -8.25 -7.30
CA LYS A 58 13.92 -7.98 -8.26
C LYS A 58 15.31 -7.81 -7.63
N PHE A 59 15.38 -7.76 -6.30
CA PHE A 59 16.61 -7.54 -5.54
C PHE A 59 16.88 -8.70 -4.56
N PRO A 60 17.00 -9.96 -5.05
CA PRO A 60 17.11 -11.15 -4.21
C PRO A 60 18.35 -11.20 -3.32
N GLU A 61 19.38 -10.42 -3.64
CA GLU A 61 20.62 -10.31 -2.88
C GLU A 61 20.52 -9.39 -1.65
N ASP A 62 19.49 -8.54 -1.58
CA ASP A 62 19.29 -7.63 -0.44
C ASP A 62 18.30 -8.23 0.57
N SER A 63 18.84 -8.75 1.67
CA SER A 63 18.04 -9.38 2.73
C SER A 63 16.98 -8.47 3.35
N ILE A 64 17.19 -7.15 3.38
CA ILE A 64 16.22 -6.19 3.92
C ILE A 64 15.07 -6.04 2.92
N VAL A 65 15.38 -5.91 1.63
CA VAL A 65 14.38 -5.80 0.57
C VAL A 65 13.57 -7.10 0.43
N ILE A 66 14.20 -8.27 0.56
CA ILE A 66 13.48 -9.56 0.58
C ILE A 66 12.53 -9.66 1.76
N LYS A 67 12.97 -9.26 2.97
CA LYS A 67 12.07 -9.20 4.14
C LYS A 67 10.89 -8.25 3.91
N CYS A 68 11.12 -7.13 3.23
CA CYS A 68 10.06 -6.21 2.84
C CYS A 68 9.05 -6.87 1.89
N SER A 69 9.52 -7.66 0.91
CA SER A 69 8.65 -8.45 0.04
C SER A 69 7.73 -9.38 0.83
N ASP A 70 8.30 -10.18 1.75
CA ASP A 70 7.53 -11.13 2.57
C ASP A 70 6.45 -10.43 3.40
N ILE A 71 6.76 -9.26 3.95
CA ILE A 71 5.80 -8.44 4.70
C ILE A 71 4.70 -7.92 3.77
N CYS A 72 5.08 -7.39 2.60
CA CYS A 72 4.12 -6.89 1.61
C CYS A 72 3.17 -8.00 1.13
N ARG A 73 3.67 -9.23 0.93
CA ARG A 73 2.83 -10.39 0.57
C ARG A 73 1.79 -10.70 1.64
N LYS A 74 2.19 -10.73 2.92
CA LYS A 74 1.28 -10.94 4.05
C LYS A 74 0.25 -9.82 4.18
N CYS A 75 0.69 -8.57 4.04
CA CYS A 75 -0.19 -7.41 4.09
C CYS A 75 -1.24 -7.46 2.96
N ALA A 76 -0.80 -7.77 1.73
CA ALA A 76 -1.68 -7.91 0.58
C ALA A 76 -2.73 -9.00 0.78
N GLU A 77 -2.35 -10.17 1.30
CA GLU A 77 -3.30 -11.25 1.60
C GLU A 77 -4.36 -10.82 2.63
N HIS A 78 -3.94 -10.15 3.70
CA HIS A 78 -4.84 -9.63 4.73
C HIS A 78 -5.82 -8.59 4.18
N CYS A 79 -5.29 -7.57 3.50
CA CYS A 79 -6.07 -6.48 2.94
C CYS A 79 -7.05 -6.96 1.85
N ARG A 80 -6.68 -7.98 1.07
CA ARG A 80 -7.58 -8.61 0.09
C ARG A 80 -8.81 -9.24 0.75
N GLY A 81 -8.66 -9.79 1.95
CA GLY A 81 -9.78 -10.35 2.72
C GLY A 81 -10.73 -9.29 3.28
N MET A 82 -10.27 -8.05 3.40
CA MET A 82 -11.00 -6.90 3.95
C MET A 82 -11.55 -5.97 2.86
N ALA A 83 -11.04 -6.11 1.64
CA ALA A 83 -11.47 -5.34 0.50
C ALA A 83 -12.95 -5.56 0.17
N GLY A 84 -13.68 -4.46 -0.01
CA GLY A 84 -15.11 -4.46 -0.31
C GLY A 84 -15.43 -3.52 -1.48
N MET A 85 -16.05 -4.05 -2.54
CA MET A 85 -16.32 -3.31 -3.77
C MET A 85 -17.31 -2.15 -3.58
N THR A 86 -17.06 -1.09 -4.36
CA THR A 86 -17.84 0.13 -4.63
C THR A 86 -17.69 1.29 -3.65
N VAL A 87 -17.04 2.35 -4.16
CA VAL A 87 -17.21 3.72 -3.68
C VAL A 87 -18.67 4.12 -3.88
N ARG A 88 -19.52 4.07 -2.83
CA ARG A 88 -20.77 4.83 -2.80
C ARG A 88 -20.50 6.22 -2.23
N VAL A 89 -20.15 7.17 -3.08
CA VAL A 89 -20.32 8.59 -2.72
C VAL A 89 -21.83 8.85 -2.69
N LYS A 90 -22.42 9.10 -1.51
CA LYS A 90 -23.80 9.60 -1.43
C LYS A 90 -23.83 11.00 -2.07
N PRO A 91 -24.71 11.28 -3.05
CA PRO A 91 -24.83 12.61 -3.67
C PRO A 91 -25.06 13.75 -2.67
N SER A 92 -25.64 13.44 -1.49
CA SER A 92 -25.88 14.39 -0.41
C SER A 92 -24.62 14.98 0.22
N GLN A 93 -23.42 14.42 -0.05
CA GLN A 93 -22.16 14.91 0.51
C GLN A 93 -21.32 15.73 -0.48
N MET A 94 -21.82 15.95 -1.71
CA MET A 94 -21.23 16.88 -2.70
C MET A 94 -21.93 18.25 -2.74
N SER A 95 -23.01 18.45 -1.96
CA SER A 95 -23.69 19.74 -1.84
C SER A 95 -23.26 20.47 -0.56
N ALA A 96 -22.00 20.91 -0.53
CA ALA A 96 -21.54 21.90 0.44
C ALA A 96 -20.47 22.77 -0.20
N ARG A 97 -20.93 23.69 -1.06
CA ARG A 97 -20.42 25.05 -1.30
C ARG A 97 -21.15 25.63 -2.52
N LEU A 98 -22.31 26.24 -2.25
CA LEU A 98 -22.72 27.49 -2.90
C LEU A 98 -22.21 28.63 -2.01
#